data_AF-A0A1R0V9V5-F1
#
_entry.id   AF-A0A1R0V9V5-F1
#
_cell.length_a   1.000
_cell.length_b   1.000
_cell.length_c   1.000
_cell.angle_alpha   90.00
_cell.angle_beta   90.00
_cell.angle_gamma   90.00
#
_symmetry.space_group_name_H-M   'P 1'
#
loop_
_entity.id
_entity.type
_entity.pdbx_description
1 polymer ?
#
loop_
_entity_poly.entity_id
_entity_poly.type
_entity_poly.pdbx_seq_one_letter_code
_entity_poly.pdbx_strand_id
1 'polypeptide(L)'
;MAMARLLNLEEIDELLDGAGRYRSTIIVGAVQIQQESDWTTARGDPLQMAAGDWWVTDDRGDRWSVAADVFAQTYEQLPDGRYRKAAQVVATELTETVTVQTLEGLATAEPGDWLVRNPGGECWPVPAADFSRRYEKV
;
A
#
# COMPACT_ATOMS: atom_id res chain seq x y z
N MET A 1 -3.16 -23.23 11.89
CA MET A 1 -2.36 -22.00 11.78
C MET A 1 -3.07 -20.95 12.62
N ALA A 2 -2.36 -20.26 13.51
CA ALA A 2 -2.96 -19.12 14.22
C ALA A 2 -3.23 -18.02 13.19
N MET A 3 -4.41 -17.41 13.22
CA MET A 3 -4.67 -16.20 12.42
C MET A 3 -3.78 -15.09 12.98
N ALA A 4 -3.12 -14.33 12.09
CA ALA A 4 -2.39 -13.14 12.47
C ALA A 4 -3.33 -12.14 13.16
N ARG A 5 -2.78 -11.36 14.08
CA ARG A 5 -3.55 -10.43 14.90
C ARG A 5 -3.95 -9.23 14.05
N LEU A 6 -5.24 -8.91 13.98
CA LEU A 6 -5.74 -7.70 13.31
C LEU A 6 -5.39 -6.47 14.16
N LEU A 7 -4.68 -5.51 13.57
CA LEU A 7 -4.41 -4.21 14.21
C LEU A 7 -5.68 -3.36 14.22
N ASN A 8 -5.98 -2.77 15.37
CA ASN A 8 -7.01 -1.75 15.48
C ASN A 8 -6.44 -0.34 15.24
N LEU A 9 -7.31 0.67 15.16
CA LEU A 9 -6.91 2.05 14.85
C LEU A 9 -5.98 2.68 15.89
N GLU A 10 -6.21 2.42 17.18
CA GLU A 10 -5.38 2.94 18.28
C GLU A 10 -3.97 2.35 18.18
N GLU A 11 -3.86 1.05 17.93
CA GLU A 11 -2.56 0.38 17.74
C GLU A 11 -1.82 0.89 16.49
N ILE A 12 -2.54 1.15 15.40
CA ILE A 12 -1.97 1.75 14.18
C ILE A 12 -1.44 3.15 14.48
N ASP A 13 -2.22 3.97 15.18
CA ASP A 13 -1.81 5.33 15.55
C ASP A 13 -0.59 5.31 16.48
N GLU A 14 -0.54 4.39 17.46
CA GLU A 14 0.62 4.19 18.33
C GLU A 14 1.87 3.74 17.56
N LEU A 15 1.73 2.78 16.64
CA LEU A 15 2.83 2.30 15.81
C LEU A 15 3.41 3.40 14.91
N LEU A 16 2.54 4.31 14.45
CA LEU A 16 2.91 5.40 13.55
C LEU A 16 3.28 6.71 14.29
N ASP A 17 3.13 6.76 15.60
CA ASP A 17 3.57 7.92 16.39
C ASP A 17 5.10 8.06 16.32
N GLY A 18 5.57 9.25 15.97
CA GLY A 18 6.99 9.51 15.72
C GLY A 18 7.60 8.76 14.52
N ALA A 19 6.79 8.10 13.69
CA ALA A 19 7.28 7.36 12.51
C ALA A 19 7.95 8.26 11.47
N GLY A 20 8.82 7.64 10.66
CA GLY A 20 9.53 8.35 9.58
C GLY A 20 8.59 8.81 8.47
N ARG A 21 8.93 9.92 7.82
CA ARG A 21 8.27 10.38 6.59
C ARG A 21 9.06 9.91 5.38
N TYR A 22 8.34 9.46 4.36
CA TYR A 22 8.93 8.89 3.16
C TYR A 22 8.24 9.42 1.90
N ARG A 23 8.96 9.39 0.78
CA ARG A 23 8.41 9.65 -0.56
C ARG A 23 8.67 8.47 -1.47
N SER A 24 7.73 8.19 -2.38
CA SER A 24 7.94 7.18 -3.42
C SER A 24 8.94 7.69 -4.45
N THR A 25 9.85 6.82 -4.88
CA THR A 25 10.89 7.11 -5.89
C THR A 25 10.62 6.44 -7.23
N ILE A 26 9.59 5.58 -7.30
CA ILE A 26 9.28 4.80 -8.50
C ILE A 26 8.23 5.46 -9.39
N ILE A 27 8.33 5.16 -10.68
CA ILE A 27 7.33 5.49 -11.70
C ILE A 27 6.60 4.18 -12.07
N VAL A 28 5.28 4.24 -12.15
CA VAL A 28 4.42 3.07 -12.35
C VAL A 28 3.54 3.22 -13.58
N GLY A 29 3.19 2.10 -14.20
CA GLY A 29 2.01 2.03 -15.04
C GLY A 29 0.77 1.88 -14.16
N ALA A 30 -0.36 2.44 -14.58
CA ALA A 30 -1.62 2.22 -13.90
C ALA A 30 -2.76 2.18 -14.91
N VAL A 31 -3.68 1.23 -14.74
CA VAL A 31 -4.88 1.10 -15.56
C VAL A 31 -6.11 1.05 -14.66
N GLN A 32 -7.16 1.76 -15.05
CA GLN A 32 -8.43 1.73 -14.32
C GLN A 32 -9.23 0.49 -14.72
N ILE A 33 -9.62 -0.31 -13.73
CA ILE A 33 -10.44 -1.49 -13.98
C ILE A 33 -11.91 -1.10 -14.19
N GLN A 34 -12.58 -1.79 -15.09
CA GLN A 34 -13.94 -1.45 -15.53
C GLN A 34 -15.04 -2.26 -14.85
N GLN A 35 -14.66 -3.37 -14.21
CA GLN A 35 -15.55 -4.29 -13.52
C GLN A 35 -14.88 -4.70 -12.22
N GLU A 36 -15.67 -5.05 -11.21
CA GLU A 36 -15.14 -5.61 -9.97
C GLU A 36 -14.30 -6.86 -10.25
N SER A 37 -13.24 -7.03 -9.48
CA SER A 37 -12.33 -8.18 -9.61
C SER A 37 -11.68 -8.46 -8.27
N ASP A 38 -11.45 -9.73 -7.97
CA ASP A 38 -10.54 -10.15 -6.91
C ASP A 38 -9.11 -10.33 -7.44
N TRP A 39 -8.15 -10.27 -6.53
CA TRP A 39 -6.79 -10.72 -6.74
C TRP A 39 -6.16 -11.19 -5.43
N THR A 40 -5.09 -11.96 -5.51
CA THR A 40 -4.39 -12.46 -4.33
C THR A 40 -3.01 -11.81 -4.23
N THR A 41 -2.68 -11.28 -3.04
CA THR A 41 -1.34 -10.76 -2.76
C THR A 41 -0.30 -11.87 -2.91
N ALA A 42 0.98 -11.52 -3.05
CA ALA A 42 2.06 -12.51 -3.03
C ALA A 42 2.08 -13.37 -1.73
N ARG A 43 1.43 -12.90 -0.66
CA ARG A 43 1.31 -13.58 0.64
C ARG A 43 0.05 -14.44 0.77
N GLY A 44 -0.81 -14.48 -0.24
CA GLY A 44 -2.03 -15.30 -0.23
C GLY A 44 -3.27 -14.58 0.29
N ASP A 45 -3.19 -13.27 0.57
CA ASP A 45 -4.35 -12.51 1.05
C ASP A 45 -5.29 -12.18 -0.13
N PRO A 46 -6.59 -12.52 -0.05
CA PRO A 46 -7.56 -12.13 -1.06
C PRO A 46 -7.94 -10.65 -0.88
N LEU A 47 -7.75 -9.86 -1.92
CA LEU A 47 -8.15 -8.46 -2.00
C LEU A 47 -9.18 -8.28 -3.12
N GLN A 48 -10.02 -7.27 -2.96
CA GLN A 48 -11.09 -6.91 -3.87
C GLN A 48 -10.82 -5.54 -4.46
N MET A 49 -11.10 -5.40 -5.74
CA MET A 49 -11.09 -4.13 -6.44
C MET A 49 -12.48 -3.85 -6.96
N ALA A 50 -12.99 -2.66 -6.68
CA ALA A 50 -14.24 -2.18 -7.25
C ALA A 50 -14.03 -1.67 -8.69
N ALA A 51 -15.09 -1.67 -9.49
CA ALA A 51 -15.07 -0.98 -10.78
C ALA A 51 -14.68 0.50 -10.57
N GLY A 52 -13.67 0.97 -11.30
CA GLY A 52 -13.10 2.32 -11.14
C GLY A 52 -11.80 2.37 -10.33
N ASP A 53 -11.44 1.29 -9.63
CA ASP A 53 -10.14 1.20 -8.95
C ASP A 53 -8.99 1.06 -9.94
N TRP A 54 -7.77 1.26 -9.44
CA TRP A 54 -6.57 1.26 -10.26
C TRP A 54 -5.74 0.01 -10.02
N TRP A 55 -5.38 -0.66 -11.11
CA TRP A 55 -4.36 -1.70 -11.12
C TRP A 55 -3.01 -1.07 -11.44
N VAL A 56 -2.16 -1.01 -10.43
CA VAL A 56 -0.84 -0.38 -10.52
C VAL A 56 0.22 -1.44 -10.76
N THR A 57 1.19 -1.15 -11.62
CA THR A 57 2.30 -2.06 -11.96
C THR A 57 3.62 -1.31 -11.99
N ASP A 58 4.62 -1.80 -11.27
CA ASP A 58 5.98 -1.26 -11.35
C ASP A 58 6.78 -1.84 -12.54
N ASP A 59 8.02 -1.39 -12.71
CA ASP A 59 8.91 -1.82 -13.79
C ASP A 59 9.38 -3.28 -13.70
N ARG A 60 9.26 -3.90 -12.52
CA ARG A 60 9.56 -5.32 -12.27
C ARG A 60 8.34 -6.22 -12.41
N GLY A 61 7.16 -5.63 -12.61
CA GLY A 61 5.90 -6.34 -12.73
C GLY A 61 5.23 -6.60 -11.38
N ASP A 62 5.71 -6.02 -10.28
CA ASP A 62 5.01 -6.03 -9.00
C ASP A 62 3.70 -5.24 -9.16
N ARG A 63 2.62 -5.76 -8.58
CA ARG A 63 1.27 -5.22 -8.78
C ARG A 63 0.55 -5.03 -7.47
N TRP A 64 -0.27 -3.99 -7.43
CA TRP A 64 -1.18 -3.72 -6.33
C TRP A 64 -2.40 -2.94 -6.82
N SER A 65 -3.51 -3.10 -6.11
CA SER A 65 -4.70 -2.29 -6.28
C SER A 65 -4.59 -0.99 -5.48
N VAL A 66 -5.27 0.05 -5.97
CA VAL A 66 -5.46 1.31 -5.25
C VAL A 66 -6.89 1.79 -5.51
N ALA A 67 -7.63 2.07 -4.44
CA ALA A 67 -8.97 2.68 -4.53
C ALA A 67 -8.98 3.95 -5.40
N ALA A 68 -10.07 4.17 -6.15
CA ALA A 68 -10.19 5.27 -7.11
C ALA A 68 -9.91 6.67 -6.52
N ASP A 69 -10.45 6.94 -5.35
CA ASP A 69 -10.31 8.21 -4.64
C ASP A 69 -8.90 8.40 -4.05
N VAL A 70 -8.29 7.34 -3.52
CA VAL A 70 -6.90 7.33 -3.06
C VAL A 70 -5.96 7.59 -4.23
N PHE A 71 -6.20 6.96 -5.37
CA PHE A 71 -5.37 7.15 -6.55
C PHE A 71 -5.40 8.61 -7.00
N ALA A 72 -6.59 9.20 -7.12
CA ALA A 72 -6.77 10.60 -7.49
C ALA A 72 -6.14 11.58 -6.49
N GLN A 73 -6.13 11.23 -5.19
CA GLN A 73 -5.53 12.07 -4.14
C GLN A 73 -4.01 11.95 -4.05
N THR A 74 -3.43 10.79 -4.38
CA THR A 74 -2.03 10.49 -4.06
C THR A 74 -1.11 10.34 -5.27
N TYR A 75 -1.66 10.13 -6.47
CA TYR A 75 -0.88 9.96 -7.70
C TYR A 75 -1.03 11.17 -8.63
N GLU A 76 0.04 11.44 -9.36
CA GLU A 76 0.02 12.37 -10.49
C GLU A 76 0.43 11.66 -11.78
N GLN A 77 -0.21 12.04 -12.87
CA GLN A 77 0.13 11.55 -14.20
C GLN A 77 1.32 12.34 -14.76
N LEU A 78 2.28 11.60 -15.33
CA LEU A 78 3.45 12.14 -16.02
C LEU A 78 3.16 12.32 -17.52
N PRO A 79 3.94 13.16 -18.23
CA PRO A 79 3.71 13.41 -19.66
C PRO A 79 3.76 12.18 -20.58
N ASP A 80 4.40 11.10 -20.13
CA ASP A 80 4.50 9.84 -20.87
C ASP A 80 3.36 8.86 -20.55
N GLY A 81 2.35 9.30 -19.80
CA GLY A 81 1.17 8.52 -19.43
C GLY A 81 1.37 7.60 -18.23
N ARG A 82 2.59 7.52 -17.66
CA ARG A 82 2.85 6.82 -16.40
C ARG A 82 2.48 7.69 -15.21
N TYR A 83 2.61 7.14 -14.01
CA TYR A 83 2.25 7.83 -12.77
C TYR A 83 3.37 7.78 -11.75
N ARG A 84 3.39 8.76 -10.84
CA ARG A 84 4.17 8.67 -9.59
C ARG A 84 3.27 9.00 -8.41
N LYS A 85 3.53 8.37 -7.26
CA LYS A 85 2.87 8.75 -5.99
C LYS A 85 3.50 10.05 -5.50
N ALA A 86 2.77 11.15 -5.63
CA ALA A 86 3.21 12.49 -5.23
C ALA A 86 3.06 12.74 -3.73
N ALA A 87 2.10 12.07 -3.08
CA ALA A 87 1.90 12.18 -1.65
C ALA A 87 3.03 11.51 -0.87
N GLN A 88 3.56 12.21 0.15
CA GLN A 88 4.40 11.60 1.17
C GLN A 88 3.58 10.67 2.06
N VAL A 89 4.25 9.67 2.62
CA VAL A 89 3.67 8.72 3.57
C VAL A 89 4.41 8.78 4.90
N VAL A 90 3.75 8.37 5.97
CA VAL A 90 4.45 7.98 7.20
C VAL A 90 4.57 6.46 7.20
N ALA A 91 5.68 5.94 7.71
CA ALA A 91 5.89 4.50 7.75
C ALA A 91 6.77 4.07 8.92
N THR A 92 6.47 2.88 9.44
CA THR A 92 7.25 2.21 10.50
C THR A 92 7.47 0.74 10.15
N GLU A 93 8.56 0.17 10.62
CA GLU A 93 8.85 -1.26 10.48
C GLU A 93 8.04 -2.04 11.53
N LEU A 94 7.39 -3.13 11.11
CA LEU A 94 6.62 -4.01 11.96
C LEU A 94 7.52 -5.06 12.61
N THR A 95 7.28 -5.36 13.88
CA THR A 95 8.08 -6.32 14.65
C THR A 95 7.38 -7.65 14.89
N GLU A 96 6.11 -7.77 14.52
CA GLU A 96 5.29 -8.97 14.72
C GLU A 96 4.44 -9.25 13.47
N THR A 97 3.99 -10.49 13.32
CA THR A 97 3.05 -10.85 12.24
C THR A 97 1.66 -10.27 12.57
N VAL A 98 1.15 -9.40 11.70
CA VAL A 98 -0.13 -8.70 11.88
C VAL A 98 -0.98 -8.76 10.63
N THR A 99 -2.28 -8.48 10.80
CA THR A 99 -3.19 -8.19 9.71
C THR A 99 -3.58 -6.71 9.76
N VAL A 100 -3.60 -6.06 8.60
CA VAL A 100 -3.99 -4.66 8.42
C VAL A 100 -5.29 -4.64 7.60
N GLN A 101 -6.27 -3.84 8.04
CA GLN A 101 -7.45 -3.54 7.24
C GLN A 101 -7.09 -2.46 6.20
N THR A 102 -7.03 -2.85 4.92
CA THR A 102 -6.95 -1.91 3.79
C THR A 102 -8.35 -1.64 3.23
N LEU A 103 -8.46 -0.76 2.24
CA LEU A 103 -9.74 -0.50 1.55
C LEU A 103 -10.17 -1.70 0.69
N GLU A 104 -9.21 -2.45 0.17
CA GLU A 104 -9.40 -3.60 -0.71
C GLU A 104 -9.57 -4.92 0.04
N GLY A 105 -9.25 -4.97 1.34
CA GLY A 105 -9.43 -6.15 2.16
C GLY A 105 -8.44 -6.25 3.31
N LEU A 106 -8.31 -7.45 3.86
CA LEU A 106 -7.32 -7.74 4.90
C LEU A 106 -5.99 -8.10 4.23
N ALA A 107 -4.90 -7.47 4.64
CA ALA A 107 -3.56 -7.77 4.17
C ALA A 107 -2.65 -8.17 5.33
N THR A 108 -1.92 -9.27 5.18
CA THR A 108 -1.02 -9.78 6.21
C THR A 108 0.39 -9.21 6.04
N ALA A 109 1.03 -8.87 7.15
CA ALA A 109 2.41 -8.41 7.20
C ALA A 109 3.22 -9.29 8.14
N GLU A 110 4.48 -9.52 7.80
CA GLU A 110 5.44 -10.27 8.63
C GLU A 110 6.41 -9.31 9.34
N PRO A 111 7.10 -9.77 10.40
CA PRO A 111 8.18 -9.00 11.01
C PRO A 111 9.21 -8.54 9.95
N GLY A 112 9.56 -7.26 9.98
CA GLY A 112 10.43 -6.59 9.02
C GLY A 112 9.69 -5.92 7.86
N ASP A 113 8.42 -6.26 7.62
CA ASP A 113 7.58 -5.50 6.69
C ASP A 113 7.26 -4.12 7.25
N TRP A 114 6.78 -3.23 6.39
CA TRP A 114 6.51 -1.85 6.75
C TRP A 114 5.01 -1.58 6.78
N LEU A 115 4.52 -1.00 7.86
CA LEU A 115 3.20 -0.36 7.90
C LEU A 115 3.33 1.05 7.32
N VAL A 116 2.56 1.34 6.29
CA VAL A 116 2.59 2.61 5.57
C VAL A 116 1.23 3.28 5.66
N ARG A 117 1.20 4.61 5.90
CA ARG A 117 -0.02 5.41 5.92
C ARG A 117 0.09 6.64 5.02
N ASN A 118 -0.93 6.86 4.19
CA ASN A 118 -1.04 8.06 3.37
C ASN A 118 -1.65 9.24 4.17
N PRO A 119 -1.63 10.49 3.63
CA PRO A 119 -2.24 11.63 4.31
C PRO A 119 -3.76 11.54 4.50
N GLY A 120 -4.44 10.69 3.71
CA GLY A 120 -5.87 10.39 3.86
C GLY A 120 -6.19 9.40 4.98
N GLY A 121 -5.16 8.84 5.63
CA GLY A 121 -5.29 7.96 6.79
C GLY A 121 -5.35 6.47 6.46
N GLU A 122 -5.44 6.10 5.19
CA GLU A 122 -5.40 4.70 4.75
C GLU A 122 -4.05 4.08 5.07
N CYS A 123 -4.09 2.83 5.55
CA CYS A 123 -2.91 2.06 5.93
C CYS A 123 -2.80 0.78 5.10
N TRP A 124 -1.58 0.42 4.70
CA TRP A 124 -1.30 -0.84 4.01
C TRP A 124 0.10 -1.36 4.37
N PRO A 125 0.29 -2.68 4.36
CA PRO A 125 1.61 -3.27 4.56
C PRO A 125 2.40 -3.29 3.25
N VAL A 126 3.73 -3.13 3.35
CA VAL A 126 4.66 -3.24 2.22
C VAL A 126 5.82 -4.17 2.63
N PRO A 127 6.13 -5.21 1.84
CA PRO A 127 7.27 -6.07 2.13
C PRO A 127 8.58 -5.29 2.26
N ALA A 128 9.48 -5.70 3.17
CA ALA A 128 10.73 -4.99 3.44
C ALA A 128 11.56 -4.68 2.17
N ALA A 129 11.71 -5.68 1.30
CA ALA A 129 12.46 -5.57 0.04
C ALA A 129 11.81 -4.58 -0.93
N ASP A 130 10.48 -4.50 -0.91
CA ASP A 130 9.73 -3.56 -1.75
C ASP A 130 9.78 -2.15 -1.17
N PHE A 131 9.66 -2.01 0.16
CA PHE A 131 9.70 -0.71 0.81
C PHE A 131 11.03 -0.01 0.56
N SER A 132 12.14 -0.70 0.80
CA SER A 132 13.50 -0.19 0.59
C SER A 132 13.81 0.17 -0.87
N ARG A 133 13.14 -0.46 -1.84
CA ARG A 133 13.26 -0.13 -3.27
C ARG A 133 12.40 1.08 -3.65
N ARG A 134 11.19 1.17 -3.10
CA ARG A 134 10.14 2.09 -3.56
C ARG A 134 10.17 3.43 -2.84
N TYR A 135 10.72 3.49 -1.63
CA TYR A 135 10.64 4.66 -0.76
C TYR A 135 12.02 5.15 -0.31
N GLU A 136 12.13 6.46 -0.16
CA GLU A 136 13.25 7.09 0.54
C GLU A 136 12.75 8.02 1.63
N LYS A 137 13.53 8.13 2.70
CA LYS A 137 13.22 9.00 3.85
C LYS A 137 13.37 10.47 3.44
N VAL A 138 12.46 11.32 3.94
CA VAL A 138 12.45 12.78 3.74
C VAL A 138 13.00 13.50 4.97
#